data_AF-A0A348UUE8-F1
#
_entry.id   AF-A0A348UUE8-F1
#
_cell.length_a   1.000
_cell.length_b   1.000
_cell.length_c   1.000
_cell.angle_alpha   90.00
_cell.angle_beta   90.00
_cell.angle_gamma   90.00
#
_symmetry.space_group_name_H-M   'P 1'
#
loop_
_entity.id
_entity.type
_entity.pdbx_description
1 polymer ?
#
loop_
_entity_poly.entity_id
_entity_poly.type
_entity_poly.pdbx_seq_one_letter_code
_entity_poly.pdbx_strand_id
1 'polypeptide(L)'
;MKCQDNLSAQLFNYLKHIAKINVDMGKPLSSVKENTLLFFPDTGCTLGCGICALVAFKGPACENDLESLSKGIETLSQNRLSLLSKGKTPMVSKDYLGGADFLSTLFDHAQNLKQETSFASLFYNREKTRKLSGMAKDIEKILTNEVRDFKSATAGLSTPEVEIAANYIDRLKDIAWCLKKEIIDNIEAIANLAPGIEKQNNPAGIALFKRINAVLNSLDRLEVRGRDSAGISVLCTLDEKEFSKYKRVLEKSGLDKDLESRRNRQILSNNTISINEVSGPGSQNRITICFVYKFAAEIGALGDNIAFIRNQIKKDPILQALAEFSPLTSSVSAHTRWASIGDITEANCHPLDNTPTDTKIPRSGIIHVCLNGDIDNYLELKTEYEARYDKIHPQITTDTKLIPLQIEHHLKTGAAIEEAFRLAVNEFEGSHAISMHTDLAPGKLFLAQKGSGQAIFVGLAPDHYIAASELYGVVEETRHYIKLKGEEKGQIVVLDQEGAGGIEGVRSFYYDKQPITLTRDDVLESQITSR
;
A
#
# COMPACT_ATOMS: atom_id res chain seq x y z
N MET A 1 55.36 -4.29 36.90
CA MET A 1 55.38 -2.85 36.55
C MET A 1 55.77 -2.61 35.07
N LYS A 2 55.17 -3.31 34.10
CA LYS A 2 55.32 -2.99 32.65
C LYS A 2 54.02 -3.11 31.83
N CYS A 3 52.89 -3.46 32.45
CA CYS A 3 51.58 -3.52 31.77
C CYS A 3 50.65 -2.33 32.06
N GLN A 4 50.96 -1.46 33.03
CA GLN A 4 50.13 -0.28 33.31
C GLN A 4 50.49 0.94 32.45
N ASP A 5 51.70 1.02 31.90
CA ASP A 5 52.14 2.17 31.09
C ASP A 5 51.64 2.14 29.63
N ASN A 6 51.30 0.96 29.09
CA ASN A 6 50.79 0.86 27.70
C ASN A 6 49.31 1.20 27.58
N LEU A 7 48.50 0.94 28.63
CA LEU A 7 47.08 1.27 28.62
C LEU A 7 46.86 2.79 28.72
N SER A 8 47.68 3.47 29.51
CA SER A 8 47.62 4.93 29.64
C SER A 8 48.05 5.62 28.35
N ALA A 9 49.09 5.14 27.66
CA ALA A 9 49.57 5.69 26.39
C ALA A 9 48.57 5.46 25.23
N GLN A 10 47.93 4.29 25.15
CA GLN A 10 46.88 4.02 24.17
C GLN A 10 45.63 4.86 24.42
N LEU A 11 45.21 5.00 25.69
CA LEU A 11 44.07 5.86 26.05
C LEU A 11 44.38 7.34 25.76
N PHE A 12 45.61 7.80 26.00
CA PHE A 12 46.03 9.17 25.70
C PHE A 12 46.10 9.44 24.19
N ASN A 13 46.53 8.47 23.39
CA ASN A 13 46.51 8.56 21.93
C ASN A 13 45.08 8.52 21.37
N TYR A 14 44.19 7.71 21.96
CA TYR A 14 42.77 7.66 21.60
C TYR A 14 42.07 8.98 21.93
N LEU A 15 42.34 9.56 23.10
CA LEU A 15 41.84 10.88 23.50
C LEU A 15 42.40 12.01 22.63
N LYS A 16 43.68 11.95 22.22
CA LYS A 16 44.24 12.88 21.23
C LYS A 16 43.60 12.73 19.84
N HIS A 17 43.19 11.52 19.46
CA HIS A 17 42.52 11.29 18.19
C HIS A 17 41.09 11.83 18.20
N ILE A 18 40.36 11.61 19.29
CA ILE A 18 39.02 12.18 19.51
C ILE A 18 39.08 13.71 19.56
N ALA A 19 40.11 14.29 20.20
CA ALA A 19 40.30 15.74 20.26
C ALA A 19 40.61 16.40 18.90
N LYS A 20 40.90 15.61 17.85
CA LYS A 20 41.12 16.08 16.47
C LYS A 20 39.94 15.80 15.54
N ILE A 21 38.83 15.28 16.06
CA ILE A 21 37.61 15.07 15.29
C ILE A 21 36.90 16.42 15.16
N ASN A 22 36.73 16.88 13.93
CA ASN A 22 35.86 18.05 13.69
C ASN A 22 34.40 17.61 13.81
N VAL A 23 33.51 18.52 14.21
CA VAL A 23 32.08 18.24 14.27
C VAL A 23 31.37 19.27 13.41
N ASP A 24 30.66 18.81 12.39
CA ASP A 24 29.87 19.65 11.48
C ASP A 24 28.42 19.10 11.42
N MET A 25 27.45 19.97 11.16
CA MET A 25 26.04 19.58 11.01
C MET A 25 25.50 19.94 9.63
N GLY A 26 24.80 18.99 8.99
CA GLY A 26 23.97 19.23 7.81
C GLY A 26 24.68 19.75 6.55
N LYS A 27 25.96 19.38 6.33
CA LYS A 27 26.73 19.79 5.13
C LYS A 27 26.88 18.63 4.13
N PRO A 28 26.93 18.91 2.80
CA PRO A 28 27.22 17.90 1.77
C PRO A 28 28.60 17.27 1.99
N LEU A 29 28.72 15.95 1.82
CA LEU A 29 29.96 15.19 2.10
C LEU A 29 31.19 15.72 1.33
N SER A 30 30.98 16.21 0.11
CA SER A 30 32.01 16.81 -0.75
C SER A 30 32.59 18.12 -0.22
N SER A 31 31.92 18.76 0.74
CA SER A 31 32.30 20.07 1.31
C SER A 31 32.91 19.96 2.72
N VAL A 32 33.01 18.74 3.27
CA VAL A 32 33.43 18.49 4.65
C VAL A 32 34.90 18.05 4.69
N LYS A 33 35.64 18.52 5.70
CA LYS A 33 37.07 18.19 5.87
C LYS A 33 37.26 16.74 6.32
N GLU A 34 38.41 16.14 6.00
CA GLU A 34 38.78 14.82 6.52
C GLU A 34 38.80 14.79 8.06
N ASN A 35 38.48 13.61 8.63
CA ASN A 35 38.39 13.39 10.08
C ASN A 35 37.30 14.24 10.78
N THR A 36 36.19 14.48 10.09
CA THR A 36 34.99 15.17 10.63
C THR A 36 33.89 14.15 10.94
N LEU A 37 33.34 14.18 12.15
CA LEU A 37 32.12 13.50 12.52
C LEU A 37 30.95 14.38 12.08
N LEU A 38 30.33 14.00 10.98
CA LEU A 38 29.22 14.73 10.38
C LEU A 38 27.92 14.26 11.01
N PHE A 39 27.25 15.11 11.78
CA PHE A 39 25.92 14.81 12.29
C PHE A 39 24.89 15.34 11.31
N PHE A 40 24.13 14.41 10.72
CA PHE A 40 22.88 14.78 10.11
C PHE A 40 21.87 14.93 11.25
N PRO A 41 21.06 16.02 11.27
CA PRO A 41 19.93 16.03 12.16
C PRO A 41 19.08 14.78 11.85
N ASP A 42 18.88 13.93 12.85
CA ASP A 42 17.75 13.02 12.85
C ASP A 42 16.51 13.92 12.81
N THR A 43 15.93 14.09 11.63
CA THR A 43 14.59 14.62 11.54
C THR A 43 13.64 13.50 11.97
N GLY A 44 13.62 13.23 13.28
CA GLY A 44 12.67 12.32 13.94
C GLY A 44 11.22 12.82 13.88
N CYS A 45 10.89 13.69 12.92
CA CYS A 45 9.61 14.36 12.76
C CYS A 45 9.29 14.67 11.28
N THR A 46 9.75 13.87 10.32
CA THR A 46 9.20 13.92 8.96
C THR A 46 8.61 12.56 8.62
N LEU A 47 7.37 12.34 9.07
CA LEU A 47 6.50 11.33 8.52
C LEU A 47 5.44 12.09 7.72
N GLY A 48 5.47 11.93 6.40
CA GLY A 48 4.49 12.54 5.50
C GLY A 48 3.14 11.84 5.60
N CYS A 49 2.10 12.52 5.13
CA CYS A 49 0.88 11.85 4.71
C CYS A 49 1.15 10.73 3.72
N GLY A 50 0.28 9.73 3.68
CA GLY A 50 0.49 8.52 2.90
C GLY A 50 -0.54 8.35 1.79
N ILE A 51 -0.11 8.14 0.55
CA ILE A 51 -0.98 7.54 -0.49
C ILE A 51 -0.88 6.03 -0.35
N CYS A 52 -2.01 5.32 -0.46
CA CYS A 52 -2.04 3.89 -0.71
C CYS A 52 -3.11 3.56 -1.75
N ALA A 53 -2.79 2.78 -2.77
CA ALA A 53 -3.73 2.34 -3.78
C ALA A 53 -3.43 0.91 -4.24
N LEU A 54 -4.45 0.17 -4.63
CA LEU A 54 -4.34 -1.24 -4.99
C LEU A 54 -5.17 -1.55 -6.23
N VAL A 55 -4.56 -2.28 -7.16
CA VAL A 55 -5.23 -2.85 -8.33
C VAL A 55 -4.78 -4.30 -8.50
N ALA A 56 -5.72 -5.23 -8.62
CA ALA A 56 -5.44 -6.66 -8.76
C ALA A 56 -5.51 -7.09 -10.22
N PHE A 57 -4.78 -8.13 -10.60
CA PHE A 57 -4.74 -8.71 -11.94
C PHE A 57 -4.78 -10.24 -11.86
N LYS A 58 -4.82 -10.91 -13.02
CA LYS A 58 -4.79 -12.38 -13.03
C LYS A 58 -3.38 -12.91 -12.79
N GLY A 59 -3.10 -13.32 -11.55
CA GLY A 59 -1.83 -13.94 -11.15
C GLY A 59 -1.68 -15.42 -11.55
N PRO A 60 -0.50 -16.00 -11.31
CA PRO A 60 -0.27 -17.44 -11.48
C PRO A 60 -1.13 -18.24 -10.48
N ALA A 61 -1.50 -19.46 -10.85
CA ALA A 61 -2.22 -20.34 -9.93
C ALA A 61 -1.28 -20.85 -8.82
N CYS A 62 -1.76 -20.80 -7.59
CA CYS A 62 -1.08 -21.38 -6.44
C CYS A 62 -1.63 -22.77 -6.13
N GLU A 63 -0.81 -23.80 -6.32
CA GLU A 63 -1.17 -25.18 -5.96
C GLU A 63 -0.23 -25.70 -4.88
N ASN A 64 -0.82 -26.29 -3.83
CA ASN A 64 -0.16 -27.08 -2.79
C ASN A 64 0.68 -26.34 -1.73
N ASP A 65 0.66 -25.01 -1.60
CA ASP A 65 1.48 -24.30 -0.58
C ASP A 65 1.18 -24.73 0.86
N LEU A 66 -0.08 -25.06 1.20
CA LEU A 66 -0.42 -25.61 2.54
C LEU A 66 0.24 -26.96 2.82
N GLU A 67 0.47 -27.77 1.78
CA GLU A 67 1.19 -29.03 1.90
C GLU A 67 2.70 -28.79 1.98
N SER A 68 3.24 -27.89 1.14
CA SER A 68 4.64 -27.48 1.20
C SER A 68 5.02 -26.90 2.56
N LEU A 69 4.17 -26.06 3.15
CA LEU A 69 4.35 -25.51 4.51
C LEU A 69 4.38 -26.62 5.56
N SER A 70 3.47 -27.59 5.47
CA SER A 70 3.43 -28.74 6.39
C SER A 70 4.73 -29.54 6.34
N LYS A 71 5.23 -29.87 5.14
CA LYS A 71 6.51 -30.55 4.93
C LYS A 71 7.70 -29.71 5.40
N GLY A 72 7.63 -28.40 5.19
CA GLY A 72 8.63 -27.45 5.68
C GLY A 72 8.75 -27.45 7.20
N ILE A 73 7.63 -27.50 7.93
CA ILE A 73 7.63 -27.55 9.41
C ILE A 73 8.27 -28.83 9.94
N GLU A 74 8.07 -29.96 9.27
CA GLU A 74 8.76 -31.22 9.59
C GLU A 74 10.28 -31.05 9.43
N THR A 75 10.71 -30.41 8.35
CA THR A 75 12.13 -30.12 8.07
C THR A 75 12.73 -29.17 9.12
N LEU A 76 12.03 -28.09 9.48
CA LEU A 76 12.43 -27.17 10.56
C LEU A 76 12.62 -27.92 11.88
N SER A 77 11.70 -28.82 12.21
CA SER A 77 11.73 -29.58 13.46
C SER A 77 12.95 -30.51 13.59
N GLN A 78 13.49 -30.97 12.45
CA GLN A 78 14.65 -31.84 12.36
C GLN A 78 15.99 -31.06 12.38
N ASN A 79 16.00 -29.78 11.98
CA ASN A 79 17.22 -28.96 11.83
C ASN A 79 17.36 -27.88 12.92
N ARG A 80 16.98 -28.24 14.15
CA ARG A 80 17.01 -27.36 15.34
C ARG A 80 18.39 -27.30 16.00
N LEU A 81 18.72 -26.19 16.65
CA LEU A 81 20.04 -25.98 17.26
C LEU A 81 20.37 -27.07 18.30
N SER A 82 19.38 -27.44 19.13
CA SER A 82 19.52 -28.48 20.16
C SER A 82 19.73 -29.90 19.62
N LEU A 83 19.47 -30.14 18.34
CA LEU A 83 19.74 -31.43 17.67
C LEU A 83 21.13 -31.46 17.04
N LEU A 84 21.64 -30.31 16.59
CA LEU A 84 22.96 -30.14 15.99
C LEU A 84 24.09 -30.10 17.02
N SER A 85 23.80 -29.70 18.26
CA SER A 85 24.76 -29.57 19.36
C SER A 85 25.28 -30.89 19.96
N LYS A 86 25.07 -32.04 19.30
CA LYS A 86 25.44 -33.38 19.81
C LYS A 86 26.73 -33.97 19.23
N GLY A 87 27.53 -33.21 18.46
CA GLY A 87 28.81 -33.66 17.89
C GLY A 87 29.88 -32.57 17.83
N LYS A 88 31.17 -32.97 17.72
CA LYS A 88 32.36 -32.09 17.67
C LYS A 88 32.52 -31.30 16.33
N THR A 89 31.42 -30.92 15.70
CA THR A 89 31.36 -30.14 14.46
C THR A 89 30.62 -28.83 14.73
N PRO A 90 30.83 -27.76 13.92
CA PRO A 90 30.33 -26.41 14.24
C PRO A 90 28.84 -26.44 14.63
N MET A 91 28.50 -25.74 15.72
CA MET A 91 27.18 -25.83 16.36
C MET A 91 26.08 -25.24 15.47
N VAL A 92 26.43 -24.37 14.52
CA VAL A 92 25.53 -23.79 13.51
C VAL A 92 26.15 -24.01 12.12
N SER A 93 25.62 -24.95 11.34
CA SER A 93 26.01 -25.14 9.93
C SER A 93 25.17 -24.26 9.01
N LYS A 94 25.52 -24.21 7.71
CA LYS A 94 24.69 -23.55 6.69
C LYS A 94 23.28 -24.15 6.60
N ASP A 95 23.10 -25.38 7.08
CA ASP A 95 21.84 -26.13 7.07
C ASP A 95 21.01 -25.95 8.35
N TYR A 96 21.48 -25.11 9.30
CA TYR A 96 20.68 -24.71 10.46
C TYR A 96 19.30 -24.21 9.99
N LEU A 97 18.22 -24.68 10.61
CA LEU A 97 16.83 -24.43 10.17
C LEU A 97 16.55 -24.76 8.69
N GLY A 98 17.31 -25.67 8.10
CA GLY A 98 17.22 -26.06 6.68
C GLY A 98 18.00 -25.16 5.73
N GLY A 99 18.58 -24.05 6.21
CA GLY A 99 19.39 -23.12 5.42
C GLY A 99 18.62 -21.96 4.77
N ALA A 100 19.38 -21.01 4.22
CA ALA A 100 18.85 -19.75 3.70
C ALA A 100 17.84 -19.93 2.55
N ASP A 101 18.16 -20.80 1.58
CA ASP A 101 17.33 -21.06 0.41
C ASP A 101 16.01 -21.73 0.83
N PHE A 102 16.08 -22.72 1.72
CA PHE A 102 14.90 -23.38 2.28
C PHE A 102 13.99 -22.39 3.02
N LEU A 103 14.54 -21.52 3.87
CA LEU A 103 13.77 -20.50 4.57
C LEU A 103 13.14 -19.50 3.60
N SER A 104 13.84 -19.14 2.52
CA SER A 104 13.28 -18.29 1.48
C SER A 104 12.10 -18.96 0.78
N THR A 105 12.26 -20.22 0.34
CA THR A 105 11.17 -20.99 -0.29
C THR A 105 9.99 -21.19 0.64
N LEU A 106 10.24 -21.46 1.93
CA LEU A 106 9.18 -21.59 2.93
C LEU A 106 8.42 -20.27 3.12
N PHE A 107 9.13 -19.14 3.07
CA PHE A 107 8.52 -17.82 3.13
C PHE A 107 7.70 -17.51 1.87
N ASP A 108 8.21 -17.85 0.68
CA ASP A 108 7.46 -17.69 -0.58
C ASP A 108 6.14 -18.49 -0.53
N HIS A 109 6.15 -19.73 -0.03
CA HIS A 109 4.93 -20.51 0.20
C HIS A 109 3.96 -19.84 1.20
N ALA A 110 4.48 -19.18 2.24
CA ALA A 110 3.64 -18.42 3.16
C ALA A 110 3.03 -17.18 2.45
N GLN A 111 3.83 -16.39 1.73
CA GLN A 111 3.37 -15.20 1.01
C GLN A 111 2.34 -15.54 -0.07
N ASN A 112 2.51 -16.67 -0.75
CA ASN A 112 1.59 -17.20 -1.75
C ASN A 112 0.16 -17.45 -1.25
N LEU A 113 -0.03 -17.70 0.06
CA LEU A 113 -1.36 -17.84 0.65
C LEU A 113 -2.15 -16.52 0.68
N LYS A 114 -1.49 -15.37 0.47
CA LYS A 114 -2.13 -14.05 0.35
C LYS A 114 -2.84 -13.85 -0.98
N GLN A 115 -2.54 -14.65 -2.01
CA GLN A 115 -3.23 -14.53 -3.30
C GLN A 115 -4.74 -14.72 -3.12
N GLU A 116 -5.57 -13.99 -3.86
CA GLU A 116 -7.02 -13.93 -3.72
C GLU A 116 -7.67 -15.31 -3.79
N THR A 117 -7.18 -16.18 -4.69
CA THR A 117 -7.69 -17.56 -4.85
C THR A 117 -7.39 -18.44 -3.63
N SER A 118 -6.14 -18.44 -3.17
CA SER A 118 -5.70 -19.14 -1.95
C SER A 118 -6.42 -18.61 -0.72
N PHE A 119 -6.49 -17.29 -0.58
CA PHE A 119 -7.12 -16.61 0.53
C PHE A 119 -8.62 -16.90 0.60
N ALA A 120 -9.35 -16.83 -0.52
CA ALA A 120 -10.76 -17.20 -0.58
C ALA A 120 -10.98 -18.68 -0.20
N SER A 121 -10.07 -19.57 -0.62
CA SER A 121 -10.12 -20.98 -0.23
C SER A 121 -9.93 -21.19 1.27
N LEU A 122 -9.01 -20.44 1.90
CA LEU A 122 -8.82 -20.45 3.35
C LEU A 122 -10.05 -19.89 4.07
N PHE A 123 -10.53 -18.73 3.64
CA PHE A 123 -11.64 -18.01 4.25
C PHE A 123 -12.91 -18.86 4.33
N TYR A 124 -13.29 -19.53 3.23
CA TYR A 124 -14.50 -20.36 3.19
C TYR A 124 -14.30 -21.78 3.74
N ASN A 125 -13.05 -22.27 3.88
CA ASN A 125 -12.76 -23.60 4.39
C ASN A 125 -12.17 -23.55 5.81
N ARG A 126 -13.05 -23.74 6.80
CA ARG A 126 -12.68 -23.78 8.23
C ARG A 126 -11.64 -24.86 8.57
N GLU A 127 -11.61 -25.98 7.86
CA GLU A 127 -10.62 -27.03 8.09
C GLU A 127 -9.23 -26.58 7.63
N LYS A 128 -9.13 -25.99 6.44
CA LYS A 128 -7.87 -25.42 5.94
C LYS A 128 -7.36 -24.31 6.85
N THR A 129 -8.24 -23.40 7.29
CA THR A 129 -7.87 -22.34 8.24
C THR A 129 -7.40 -22.92 9.58
N ARG A 130 -8.08 -23.95 10.12
CA ARG A 130 -7.64 -24.63 11.35
C ARG A 130 -6.26 -25.29 11.17
N LYS A 131 -6.03 -25.94 10.03
CA LYS A 131 -4.72 -26.54 9.69
C LYS A 131 -3.63 -25.46 9.65
N LEU A 132 -3.90 -24.33 9.00
CA LEU A 132 -3.00 -23.17 8.94
C LEU A 132 -2.69 -22.61 10.34
N SER A 133 -3.70 -22.45 11.20
CA SER A 133 -3.50 -22.02 12.59
C SER A 133 -2.68 -23.02 13.41
N GLY A 134 -2.82 -24.33 13.14
CA GLY A 134 -1.96 -25.36 13.74
C GLY A 134 -0.50 -25.20 13.31
N MET A 135 -0.27 -25.07 12.00
CA MET A 135 1.06 -24.84 11.41
C MET A 135 1.74 -23.58 11.96
N ALA A 136 1.01 -22.47 12.07
CA ALA A 136 1.54 -21.23 12.65
C ALA A 136 1.97 -21.42 14.12
N LYS A 137 1.18 -22.14 14.93
CA LYS A 137 1.52 -22.46 16.33
C LYS A 137 2.74 -23.36 16.44
N ASP A 138 2.88 -24.33 15.54
CA ASP A 138 4.05 -25.22 15.52
C ASP A 138 5.34 -24.43 15.20
N ILE A 139 5.28 -23.50 14.24
CA ILE A 139 6.40 -22.59 13.95
C ILE A 139 6.71 -21.69 15.15
N GLU A 140 5.71 -21.07 15.80
CA GLU A 140 5.92 -20.25 17.00
C GLU A 140 6.57 -21.04 18.14
N LYS A 141 6.20 -22.32 18.30
CA LYS A 141 6.81 -23.23 19.28
C LYS A 141 8.26 -23.54 18.93
N ILE A 142 8.57 -23.80 17.65
CA ILE A 142 9.96 -24.00 17.19
C ILE A 142 10.77 -22.73 17.48
N LEU A 143 10.28 -21.57 17.04
CA LEU A 143 10.91 -20.27 17.24
C LEU A 143 11.20 -19.97 18.72
N THR A 144 10.24 -20.23 19.61
CA THR A 144 10.42 -20.01 21.05
C THR A 144 11.56 -20.87 21.61
N ASN A 145 11.65 -22.13 21.17
CA ASN A 145 12.73 -23.02 21.57
C ASN A 145 14.07 -22.54 20.98
N GLU A 146 14.13 -22.18 19.70
CA GLU A 146 15.35 -21.74 19.03
C GLU A 146 15.89 -20.44 19.64
N VAL A 147 15.05 -19.46 19.93
CA VAL A 147 15.48 -18.21 20.60
C VAL A 147 16.06 -18.50 21.98
N ARG A 148 15.48 -19.44 22.74
CA ARG A 148 16.00 -19.84 24.05
C ARG A 148 17.34 -20.57 23.90
N ASP A 149 17.38 -21.57 23.03
CA ASP A 149 18.55 -22.43 22.84
C ASP A 149 19.72 -21.61 22.26
N PHE A 150 19.46 -20.67 21.35
CA PHE A 150 20.43 -19.72 20.82
C PHE A 150 21.02 -18.83 21.91
N LYS A 151 20.19 -18.24 22.78
CA LYS A 151 20.68 -17.45 23.93
C LYS A 151 21.59 -18.26 24.85
N SER A 152 21.28 -19.53 25.10
CA SER A 152 22.11 -20.40 25.92
C SER A 152 23.42 -20.81 25.23
N ALA A 153 23.42 -20.95 23.91
CA ALA A 153 24.58 -21.36 23.12
C ALA A 153 25.50 -20.20 22.70
N THR A 154 25.02 -18.94 22.72
CA THR A 154 25.68 -17.78 22.11
C THR A 154 27.15 -17.63 22.52
N ALA A 155 27.48 -17.84 23.80
CA ALA A 155 28.85 -17.70 24.30
C ALA A 155 29.83 -18.74 23.73
N GLY A 156 29.33 -19.86 23.20
CA GLY A 156 30.12 -20.92 22.58
C GLY A 156 30.20 -20.84 21.06
N LEU A 157 29.52 -19.86 20.43
CA LEU A 157 29.48 -19.69 18.98
C LEU A 157 30.52 -18.68 18.51
N SER A 158 31.08 -18.91 17.33
CA SER A 158 31.88 -17.91 16.62
C SER A 158 30.99 -16.78 16.08
N THR A 159 31.57 -15.60 15.81
CA THR A 159 30.83 -14.46 15.25
C THR A 159 30.03 -14.81 13.98
N PRO A 160 30.58 -15.55 12.99
CA PRO A 160 29.81 -15.94 11.81
C PRO A 160 28.63 -16.87 12.14
N GLU A 161 28.78 -17.78 13.10
CA GLU A 161 27.69 -18.67 13.54
C GLU A 161 26.57 -17.88 14.24
N VAL A 162 26.93 -16.87 15.03
CA VAL A 162 25.96 -15.95 15.67
C VAL A 162 25.17 -15.18 14.61
N GLU A 163 25.85 -14.63 13.59
CA GLU A 163 25.21 -13.89 12.49
C GLU A 163 24.25 -14.78 11.68
N ILE A 164 24.67 -15.99 11.31
CA ILE A 164 23.83 -16.96 10.58
C ILE A 164 22.60 -17.33 11.42
N ALA A 165 22.81 -17.70 12.68
CA ALA A 165 21.71 -18.11 13.54
C ALA A 165 20.71 -16.97 13.79
N ALA A 166 21.19 -15.76 14.04
CA ALA A 166 20.34 -14.58 14.19
C ALA A 166 19.52 -14.31 12.92
N ASN A 167 20.16 -14.34 11.74
CA ASN A 167 19.47 -14.12 10.47
C ASN A 167 18.38 -15.16 10.20
N TYR A 168 18.67 -16.44 10.41
CA TYR A 168 17.71 -17.52 10.17
C TYR A 168 16.56 -17.51 11.17
N ILE A 169 16.83 -17.18 12.44
CA ILE A 169 15.79 -16.96 13.45
C ILE A 169 14.89 -15.79 13.05
N ASP A 170 15.46 -14.69 12.54
CA ASP A 170 14.67 -13.53 12.09
C ASP A 170 13.80 -13.87 10.87
N ARG A 171 14.35 -14.58 9.87
CA ARG A 171 13.54 -15.11 8.75
C ARG A 171 12.39 -16.00 9.24
N LEU A 172 12.63 -16.85 10.23
CA LEU A 172 11.59 -17.70 10.81
C LEU A 172 10.52 -16.88 11.54
N LYS A 173 10.88 -15.77 12.20
CA LYS A 173 9.91 -14.82 12.78
C LYS A 173 9.05 -14.19 11.69
N ASP A 174 9.62 -13.84 10.55
CA ASP A 174 8.88 -13.22 9.45
C ASP A 174 7.90 -14.22 8.81
N ILE A 175 8.28 -15.49 8.67
CA ILE A 175 7.36 -16.57 8.24
C ILE A 175 6.22 -16.73 9.24
N ALA A 176 6.53 -16.82 10.54
CA ALA A 176 5.51 -16.94 11.59
C ALA A 176 4.55 -15.74 11.59
N TRP A 177 5.09 -14.53 11.41
CA TRP A 177 4.33 -13.30 11.31
C TRP A 177 3.42 -13.31 10.08
N CYS A 178 3.91 -13.71 8.91
CA CYS A 178 3.11 -13.81 7.69
C CYS A 178 1.90 -14.73 7.86
N LEU A 179 2.11 -15.94 8.38
CA LEU A 179 1.01 -16.90 8.59
C LEU A 179 -0.02 -16.37 9.59
N LYS A 180 0.44 -15.76 10.69
CA LYS A 180 -0.44 -15.31 11.77
C LYS A 180 -1.07 -13.96 11.49
N LYS A 181 -0.26 -12.92 11.31
CA LYS A 181 -0.70 -11.53 11.22
C LYS A 181 -1.23 -11.17 9.84
N GLU A 182 -0.58 -11.65 8.78
CA GLU A 182 -0.93 -11.21 7.42
C GLU A 182 -1.98 -12.12 6.76
N ILE A 183 -2.19 -13.33 7.27
CA ILE A 183 -3.18 -14.27 6.72
C ILE A 183 -4.30 -14.56 7.73
N ILE A 184 -4.00 -15.17 8.88
CA ILE A 184 -5.04 -15.57 9.85
C ILE A 184 -5.78 -14.36 10.42
N ASP A 185 -5.07 -13.37 10.96
CA ASP A 185 -5.71 -12.17 11.54
C ASP A 185 -6.48 -11.39 10.46
N ASN A 186 -6.02 -11.40 9.19
CA ASN A 186 -6.74 -10.79 8.07
C ASN A 186 -8.03 -11.53 7.67
N ILE A 187 -8.09 -12.86 7.83
CA ILE A 187 -9.36 -13.60 7.68
C ILE A 187 -10.39 -13.09 8.69
N GLU A 188 -9.98 -12.89 9.94
CA GLU A 188 -10.85 -12.34 10.98
C GLU A 188 -11.20 -10.86 10.73
N ALA A 189 -10.22 -10.05 10.30
CA ALA A 189 -10.43 -8.64 9.99
C ALA A 189 -11.44 -8.44 8.85
N ILE A 190 -11.35 -9.24 7.78
CA ILE A 190 -12.29 -9.18 6.65
C ILE A 190 -13.69 -9.64 7.05
N ALA A 191 -13.81 -10.72 7.84
CA ALA A 191 -15.11 -11.15 8.37
C ALA A 191 -15.76 -10.07 9.26
N ASN A 192 -14.94 -9.30 10.00
CA ASN A 192 -15.42 -8.17 10.80
C ASN A 192 -15.78 -6.94 9.97
N LEU A 193 -15.05 -6.70 8.87
CA LEU A 193 -15.27 -5.59 7.94
C LEU A 193 -16.50 -5.82 7.05
N ALA A 194 -16.81 -7.08 6.73
CA ALA A 194 -17.98 -7.49 5.96
C ALA A 194 -18.79 -8.56 6.69
N PRO A 195 -19.60 -8.19 7.69
CA PRO A 195 -20.34 -9.17 8.49
C PRO A 195 -21.30 -10.01 7.64
N GLY A 196 -21.17 -11.34 7.71
CA GLY A 196 -22.03 -12.28 6.97
C GLY A 196 -21.51 -12.69 5.60
N ILE A 197 -20.38 -12.13 5.13
CA ILE A 197 -19.75 -12.48 3.86
C ILE A 197 -19.33 -13.96 3.80
N GLU A 198 -19.07 -14.58 4.96
CA GLU A 198 -18.77 -16.00 5.10
C GLU A 198 -19.92 -16.92 4.65
N LYS A 199 -21.15 -16.40 4.59
CA LYS A 199 -22.34 -17.15 4.14
C LYS A 199 -22.58 -17.07 2.64
N GLN A 200 -21.97 -16.11 1.96
CA GLN A 200 -22.25 -15.83 0.54
C GLN A 200 -21.49 -16.78 -0.41
N ASN A 201 -20.38 -17.39 0.04
CA ASN A 201 -19.54 -18.29 -0.76
C ASN A 201 -19.18 -17.71 -2.15
N ASN A 202 -18.85 -16.42 -2.21
CA ASN A 202 -18.50 -15.70 -3.42
C ASN A 202 -17.04 -15.19 -3.35
N PRO A 203 -16.09 -15.85 -4.03
CA PRO A 203 -14.68 -15.43 -4.05
C PRO A 203 -14.47 -13.99 -4.52
N ALA A 204 -15.27 -13.48 -5.47
CA ALA A 204 -15.13 -12.11 -5.98
C ALA A 204 -15.51 -11.05 -4.92
N GLY A 205 -16.54 -11.34 -4.11
CA GLY A 205 -16.91 -10.50 -2.97
C GLY A 205 -15.81 -10.44 -1.91
N ILE A 206 -15.21 -11.60 -1.58
CA ILE A 206 -14.06 -11.66 -0.67
C ILE A 206 -12.86 -10.92 -1.23
N ALA A 207 -12.57 -11.06 -2.53
CA ALA A 207 -11.49 -10.34 -3.19
C ALA A 207 -11.66 -8.82 -3.01
N LEU A 208 -12.87 -8.28 -3.25
CA LEU A 208 -13.15 -6.85 -3.04
C LEU A 208 -12.84 -6.42 -1.59
N PHE A 209 -13.36 -7.12 -0.59
CA PHE A 209 -13.11 -6.74 0.81
C PHE A 209 -11.68 -7.02 1.27
N LYS A 210 -10.97 -7.99 0.67
CA LYS A 210 -9.54 -8.16 0.87
C LYS A 210 -8.76 -6.95 0.34
N ARG A 211 -9.06 -6.47 -0.87
CA ARG A 211 -8.41 -5.28 -1.43
C ARG A 211 -8.64 -4.04 -0.56
N ILE A 212 -9.87 -3.84 -0.09
CA ILE A 212 -10.21 -2.75 0.85
C ILE A 212 -9.39 -2.91 2.14
N ASN A 213 -9.37 -4.11 2.73
CA ASN A 213 -8.65 -4.36 3.97
C ASN A 213 -7.13 -4.17 3.83
N ALA A 214 -6.53 -4.61 2.73
CA ALA A 214 -5.11 -4.42 2.44
C ALA A 214 -4.72 -2.93 2.37
N VAL A 215 -5.53 -2.10 1.70
CA VAL A 215 -5.32 -0.65 1.66
C VAL A 215 -5.51 -0.02 3.05
N LEU A 216 -6.50 -0.46 3.83
CA LEU A 216 -6.69 0.05 5.19
C LEU A 216 -5.55 -0.35 6.13
N ASN A 217 -5.04 -1.58 6.05
CA ASN A 217 -3.86 -2.00 6.81
C ASN A 217 -2.62 -1.19 6.42
N SER A 218 -2.48 -0.86 5.14
CA SER A 218 -1.42 0.00 4.65
C SER A 218 -1.55 1.41 5.20
N LEU A 219 -2.77 1.97 5.24
CA LEU A 219 -3.03 3.24 5.90
C LEU A 219 -2.76 3.18 7.41
N ASP A 220 -3.06 2.10 8.12
CA ASP A 220 -2.74 1.95 9.55
C ASP A 220 -1.22 2.15 9.81
N ARG A 221 -0.36 1.81 8.85
CA ARG A 221 1.11 1.98 8.92
C ARG A 221 1.61 3.34 8.44
N LEU A 222 0.82 4.00 7.59
CA LEU A 222 1.10 5.34 7.04
C LEU A 222 0.39 6.43 7.84
N GLU A 223 -0.43 6.07 8.82
CA GLU A 223 -1.12 7.02 9.66
C GLU A 223 -0.10 7.67 10.59
N VAL A 224 -0.13 8.99 10.59
CA VAL A 224 0.72 9.84 11.42
C VAL A 224 -0.16 10.57 12.43
N ARG A 225 0.48 11.35 13.31
CA ARG A 225 -0.22 12.17 14.29
C ARG A 225 -0.13 13.64 13.93
N GLY A 226 -1.25 14.32 14.05
CA GLY A 226 -1.34 15.76 13.84
C GLY A 226 -2.68 16.15 13.22
N ARG A 227 -2.63 17.21 12.43
CA ARG A 227 -3.72 17.87 11.72
C ARG A 227 -4.25 16.98 10.59
N ASP A 228 -4.87 15.87 10.95
CA ASP A 228 -4.99 14.73 10.05
C ASP A 228 -6.43 14.48 9.57
N SER A 229 -6.51 14.02 8.33
CA SER A 229 -7.74 13.47 7.76
C SER A 229 -7.39 12.20 6.99
N ALA A 230 -8.32 11.28 6.83
CA ALA A 230 -8.11 10.10 6.01
C ALA A 230 -9.34 9.79 5.18
N GLY A 231 -9.11 9.32 3.96
CA GLY A 231 -10.19 8.92 3.09
C GLY A 231 -9.80 7.78 2.16
N ILE A 232 -10.82 7.05 1.74
CA ILE A 232 -10.71 5.90 0.86
C ILE A 232 -11.82 5.98 -0.19
N SER A 233 -11.47 5.59 -1.41
CA SER A 233 -12.36 5.46 -2.55
C SER A 233 -12.27 4.04 -3.09
N VAL A 234 -13.42 3.40 -3.27
CA VAL A 234 -13.57 2.04 -3.79
C VAL A 234 -14.37 2.12 -5.08
N LEU A 235 -13.71 1.91 -6.22
CA LEU A 235 -14.31 2.01 -7.55
C LEU A 235 -14.52 0.61 -8.11
N CYS A 236 -15.76 0.26 -8.42
CA CYS A 236 -16.17 -1.05 -8.92
C CYS A 236 -16.99 -0.92 -10.21
N THR A 237 -16.62 -1.66 -11.24
CA THR A 237 -17.34 -1.68 -12.52
C THR A 237 -18.07 -2.99 -12.70
N LEU A 238 -19.36 -2.92 -13.04
CA LEU A 238 -20.24 -4.05 -13.34
C LEU A 238 -20.72 -3.94 -14.78
N ASP A 239 -21.10 -5.08 -15.37
CA ASP A 239 -21.92 -5.04 -16.58
C ASP A 239 -23.37 -4.60 -16.24
N GLU A 240 -24.10 -4.18 -17.26
CA GLU A 240 -25.50 -3.72 -17.13
C GLU A 240 -26.43 -4.75 -16.49
N LYS A 241 -26.22 -6.05 -16.73
CA LYS A 241 -27.07 -7.11 -16.21
C LYS A 241 -26.82 -7.33 -14.72
N GLU A 242 -25.56 -7.37 -14.29
CA GLU A 242 -25.17 -7.49 -12.89
C GLU A 242 -25.56 -6.24 -12.11
N PHE A 243 -25.33 -5.03 -12.66
CA PHE A 243 -25.77 -3.79 -12.04
C PHE A 243 -27.30 -3.73 -11.88
N SER A 244 -28.06 -4.17 -12.88
CA SER A 244 -29.52 -4.25 -12.79
C SER A 244 -29.99 -5.20 -11.68
N LYS A 245 -29.31 -6.33 -11.48
CA LYS A 245 -29.61 -7.25 -10.37
C LYS A 245 -29.26 -6.61 -9.03
N TYR A 246 -28.10 -5.97 -8.93
CA TYR A 246 -27.66 -5.26 -7.74
C TYR A 246 -28.68 -4.18 -7.33
N LYS A 247 -29.14 -3.36 -8.28
CA LYS A 247 -30.18 -2.36 -8.03
C LYS A 247 -31.47 -2.99 -7.48
N ARG A 248 -31.92 -4.12 -8.05
CA ARG A 248 -33.10 -4.84 -7.52
C ARG A 248 -32.89 -5.38 -6.10
N VAL A 249 -31.67 -5.79 -5.75
CA VAL A 249 -31.34 -6.19 -4.37
C VAL A 249 -31.47 -4.99 -3.43
N LEU A 250 -30.94 -3.82 -3.82
CA LEU A 250 -31.08 -2.59 -3.04
C LEU A 250 -32.55 -2.18 -2.88
N GLU A 251 -33.34 -2.20 -3.96
CA GLU A 251 -34.77 -1.88 -3.94
C GLU A 251 -35.56 -2.82 -3.01
N LYS A 252 -35.31 -4.14 -3.09
CA LYS A 252 -35.96 -5.13 -2.20
C LYS A 252 -35.60 -4.93 -0.73
N SER A 253 -34.39 -4.45 -0.47
CA SER A 253 -33.89 -4.15 0.87
C SER A 253 -34.28 -2.74 1.36
N GLY A 254 -34.99 -1.95 0.56
CA GLY A 254 -35.40 -0.58 0.90
C GLY A 254 -34.24 0.43 0.95
N LEU A 255 -33.14 0.16 0.24
CA LEU A 255 -31.92 0.97 0.21
C LEU A 255 -31.86 1.94 -0.99
N ASP A 256 -32.88 1.94 -1.85
CA ASP A 256 -32.99 2.80 -3.02
C ASP A 256 -32.96 4.29 -2.65
N LYS A 257 -33.70 4.68 -1.60
CA LYS A 257 -33.71 6.06 -1.11
C LYS A 257 -32.38 6.48 -0.50
N ASP A 258 -31.73 5.58 0.24
CA ASP A 258 -30.41 5.85 0.84
C ASP A 258 -29.37 6.05 -0.27
N LEU A 259 -29.37 5.18 -1.29
CA LEU A 259 -28.51 5.32 -2.46
C LEU A 259 -28.69 6.68 -3.13
N GLU A 260 -29.92 7.08 -3.47
CA GLU A 260 -30.17 8.37 -4.14
C GLU A 260 -29.78 9.57 -3.27
N SER A 261 -29.95 9.49 -1.95
CA SER A 261 -29.53 10.55 -1.02
C SER A 261 -28.01 10.73 -0.96
N ARG A 262 -27.25 9.67 -1.26
CA ARG A 262 -25.78 9.65 -1.24
C ARG A 262 -25.13 10.04 -2.56
N ARG A 263 -25.91 10.16 -3.65
CA ARG A 263 -25.43 10.53 -5.00
C ARG A 263 -25.33 12.03 -5.25
N ASN A 264 -26.21 12.84 -4.65
CA ASN A 264 -26.39 14.25 -5.00
C ASN A 264 -25.56 15.18 -4.10
N ARG A 265 -24.25 15.30 -4.34
CA ARG A 265 -23.37 16.18 -3.55
C ARG A 265 -22.48 17.07 -4.41
N GLN A 266 -22.36 18.35 -4.02
CA GLN A 266 -21.43 19.32 -4.62
C GLN A 266 -19.97 19.11 -4.17
N ILE A 267 -19.78 18.42 -3.04
CA ILE A 267 -18.48 18.08 -2.47
C ILE A 267 -18.41 16.57 -2.29
N LEU A 268 -17.30 15.96 -2.69
CA LEU A 268 -16.99 14.57 -2.37
C LEU A 268 -16.74 14.41 -0.87
N SER A 269 -17.79 14.05 -0.14
CA SER A 269 -17.83 13.95 1.32
C SER A 269 -17.94 12.49 1.77
N ASN A 270 -17.87 12.23 3.07
CA ASN A 270 -18.01 10.91 3.66
C ASN A 270 -19.37 10.29 3.30
N ASN A 271 -19.38 9.00 3.00
CA ASN A 271 -20.54 8.24 2.51
C ASN A 271 -21.07 8.69 1.14
N THR A 272 -20.31 9.43 0.33
CA THR A 272 -20.75 9.74 -1.05
C THR A 272 -20.68 8.46 -1.91
N ILE A 273 -21.68 8.30 -2.78
CA ILE A 273 -21.68 7.26 -3.82
C ILE A 273 -21.79 7.93 -5.19
N SER A 274 -20.80 7.72 -6.05
CA SER A 274 -20.87 8.14 -7.45
C SER A 274 -21.25 6.96 -8.33
N ILE A 275 -22.15 7.16 -9.28
CA ILE A 275 -22.49 6.16 -10.29
C ILE A 275 -22.41 6.82 -11.66
N ASN A 276 -21.67 6.20 -12.58
CA ASN A 276 -21.57 6.64 -13.96
C ASN A 276 -21.67 5.45 -14.90
N GLU A 277 -22.26 5.69 -16.07
CA GLU A 277 -22.45 4.71 -17.12
C GLU A 277 -21.58 5.10 -18.32
N VAL A 278 -20.76 4.17 -18.77
CA VAL A 278 -19.89 4.36 -19.93
C VAL A 278 -20.35 3.41 -21.04
N SER A 279 -20.97 3.98 -22.07
CA SER A 279 -21.30 3.26 -23.31
C SER A 279 -20.09 3.24 -24.22
N GLY A 280 -19.38 2.11 -24.29
CA GLY A 280 -18.27 1.95 -25.23
C GLY A 280 -18.73 1.62 -26.65
N PRO A 281 -18.03 2.09 -27.71
CA PRO A 281 -18.34 1.68 -29.08
C PRO A 281 -18.09 0.17 -29.25
N GLY A 282 -19.17 -0.61 -29.35
CA GLY A 282 -19.12 -2.06 -29.61
C GLY A 282 -18.93 -2.96 -28.39
N SER A 283 -18.86 -2.41 -27.17
CA SER A 283 -18.79 -3.18 -25.91
C SER A 283 -20.11 -3.13 -25.15
N GLN A 284 -20.36 -4.16 -24.34
CA GLN A 284 -21.44 -4.20 -23.36
C GLN A 284 -21.37 -2.96 -22.45
N ASN A 285 -22.52 -2.30 -22.17
CA ASN A 285 -22.57 -1.15 -21.28
C ASN A 285 -21.93 -1.48 -19.93
N ARG A 286 -21.02 -0.61 -19.47
CA ARG A 286 -20.32 -0.73 -18.19
C ARG A 286 -20.85 0.34 -17.24
N ILE A 287 -21.25 -0.08 -16.04
CA ILE A 287 -21.71 0.81 -14.99
C ILE A 287 -20.68 0.76 -13.88
N THR A 288 -20.15 1.91 -13.53
CA THR A 288 -19.21 2.04 -12.42
C THR A 288 -19.90 2.68 -11.23
N ILE A 289 -19.74 2.06 -10.07
CA ILE A 289 -20.14 2.59 -8.77
C ILE A 289 -18.87 2.86 -7.95
N CYS A 290 -18.80 4.01 -7.31
CA CYS A 290 -17.68 4.41 -6.49
C CYS A 290 -18.16 4.81 -5.08
N PHE A 291 -17.62 4.17 -4.06
CA PHE A 291 -17.91 4.45 -2.65
C PHE A 291 -16.79 5.27 -2.04
N VAL A 292 -17.14 6.30 -1.28
CA VAL A 292 -16.16 7.16 -0.60
C VAL A 292 -16.45 7.26 0.89
N TYR A 293 -15.43 7.00 1.70
CA TYR A 293 -15.46 7.17 3.16
C TYR A 293 -14.35 8.12 3.56
N LYS A 294 -14.67 9.09 4.40
CA LYS A 294 -13.74 10.15 4.82
C LYS A 294 -13.92 10.44 6.30
N PHE A 295 -12.84 10.86 6.92
CA PHE A 295 -12.81 11.37 8.27
C PHE A 295 -11.80 12.51 8.35
N ALA A 296 -12.14 13.56 9.09
CA ALA A 296 -11.24 14.66 9.37
C ALA A 296 -11.43 15.11 10.82
N ALA A 297 -10.33 15.21 11.56
CA ALA A 297 -10.34 15.73 12.91
C ALA A 297 -9.06 16.50 13.17
N GLU A 298 -9.16 17.72 13.71
CA GLU A 298 -7.98 18.52 14.08
C GLU A 298 -7.18 17.88 15.23
N ILE A 299 -7.86 17.10 16.08
CA ILE A 299 -7.29 16.40 17.24
C ILE A 299 -7.92 15.01 17.32
N GLY A 300 -7.10 13.96 17.32
CA GLY A 300 -7.55 12.56 17.41
C GLY A 300 -6.48 11.59 17.88
N ALA A 301 -6.83 10.31 18.04
CA ALA A 301 -5.91 9.20 18.28
C ALA A 301 -5.41 8.50 16.98
N LEU A 302 -4.23 7.88 17.04
CA LEU A 302 -3.61 7.09 15.98
C LEU A 302 -4.41 5.80 15.95
N GLY A 303 -4.85 5.43 14.76
CA GLY A 303 -5.84 4.40 14.55
C GLY A 303 -7.27 4.93 14.56
N ASP A 304 -7.58 6.15 15.03
CA ASP A 304 -8.98 6.62 15.06
C ASP A 304 -9.53 6.83 13.65
N ASN A 305 -8.72 7.39 12.74
CA ASN A 305 -9.17 7.68 11.39
C ASN A 305 -9.56 6.38 10.67
N ILE A 306 -8.68 5.38 10.74
CA ILE A 306 -8.89 4.11 10.04
C ILE A 306 -9.93 3.26 10.76
N ALA A 307 -9.99 3.28 12.09
CA ALA A 307 -11.07 2.64 12.85
C ALA A 307 -12.44 3.22 12.51
N PHE A 308 -12.55 4.54 12.35
CA PHE A 308 -13.77 5.20 11.90
C PHE A 308 -14.18 4.71 10.51
N ILE A 309 -13.25 4.73 9.54
CA ILE A 309 -13.49 4.29 8.17
C ILE A 309 -13.91 2.81 8.11
N ARG A 310 -13.22 1.93 8.85
CA ARG A 310 -13.59 0.51 8.98
C ARG A 310 -15.02 0.35 9.51
N ASN A 311 -15.41 1.14 10.51
CA ASN A 311 -16.76 1.12 11.05
C ASN A 311 -17.82 1.65 10.06
N GLN A 312 -17.49 2.66 9.23
CA GLN A 312 -18.39 3.12 8.15
C GLN A 312 -18.61 2.01 7.12
N ILE A 313 -17.53 1.40 6.60
CA ILE A 313 -17.58 0.30 5.63
C ILE A 313 -18.39 -0.89 6.18
N LYS A 314 -18.13 -1.27 7.43
CA LYS A 314 -18.86 -2.34 8.13
C LYS A 314 -20.37 -2.10 8.21
N LYS A 315 -20.77 -0.84 8.35
CA LYS A 315 -22.17 -0.44 8.54
C LYS A 315 -22.87 0.00 7.25
N ASP A 316 -22.20 -0.02 6.10
CA ASP A 316 -22.76 0.43 4.83
C ASP A 316 -23.47 -0.71 4.09
N PRO A 317 -24.80 -0.86 4.20
CA PRO A 317 -25.51 -1.98 3.59
C PRO A 317 -25.45 -1.96 2.06
N ILE A 318 -25.20 -0.80 1.43
CA ILE A 318 -25.12 -0.67 -0.02
C ILE A 318 -23.81 -1.30 -0.53
N LEU A 319 -22.68 -0.99 0.12
CA LEU A 319 -21.41 -1.65 -0.19
C LEU A 319 -21.45 -3.15 0.18
N GLN A 320 -22.04 -3.51 1.32
CA GLN A 320 -22.14 -4.92 1.74
C GLN A 320 -22.94 -5.76 0.74
N ALA A 321 -24.01 -5.21 0.14
CA ALA A 321 -24.77 -5.90 -0.90
C ALA A 321 -23.93 -6.18 -2.18
N LEU A 322 -22.88 -5.40 -2.44
CA LEU A 322 -22.00 -5.61 -3.59
C LEU A 322 -21.15 -6.90 -3.44
N ALA A 323 -20.97 -7.40 -2.21
CA ALA A 323 -20.25 -8.65 -1.93
C ALA A 323 -20.89 -9.88 -2.59
N GLU A 324 -22.19 -9.83 -2.91
CA GLU A 324 -22.91 -10.91 -3.60
C GLU A 324 -22.63 -10.95 -5.11
N PHE A 325 -21.97 -9.93 -5.65
CA PHE A 325 -21.73 -9.75 -7.07
C PHE A 325 -20.26 -9.94 -7.44
N SER A 326 -19.99 -10.02 -8.74
CA SER A 326 -18.63 -10.12 -9.27
C SER A 326 -18.33 -8.90 -10.14
N PRO A 327 -17.74 -7.83 -9.57
CA PRO A 327 -17.27 -6.71 -10.37
C PRO A 327 -16.31 -7.17 -11.47
N LEU A 328 -16.46 -6.61 -12.67
CA LEU A 328 -15.53 -6.82 -13.79
C LEU A 328 -14.15 -6.30 -13.43
N THR A 329 -14.11 -5.11 -12.83
CA THR A 329 -12.89 -4.47 -12.34
C THR A 329 -13.15 -3.80 -11.00
N SER A 330 -12.14 -3.76 -10.15
CA SER A 330 -12.15 -2.88 -8.98
C SER A 330 -10.77 -2.34 -8.65
N SER A 331 -10.75 -1.09 -8.17
CA SER A 331 -9.54 -0.44 -7.67
C SER A 331 -9.87 0.31 -6.38
N VAL A 332 -8.89 0.36 -5.48
CA VAL A 332 -9.02 1.05 -4.20
C VAL A 332 -7.92 2.09 -4.12
N SER A 333 -8.25 3.33 -3.79
CA SER A 333 -7.30 4.41 -3.58
C SER A 333 -7.63 5.15 -2.30
N ALA A 334 -6.63 5.39 -1.46
CA ALA A 334 -6.80 5.96 -0.15
C ALA A 334 -5.63 6.86 0.23
N HIS A 335 -5.86 7.70 1.23
CA HIS A 335 -4.87 8.65 1.68
C HIS A 335 -5.09 9.02 3.15
N THR A 336 -4.01 9.07 3.93
CA THR A 336 -3.94 9.86 5.18
C THR A 336 -3.34 11.20 4.81
N ARG A 337 -3.91 12.32 5.23
CA ARG A 337 -3.54 13.68 4.82
C ARG A 337 -3.10 14.50 6.02
N TRP A 338 -1.88 15.02 5.95
CA TRP A 338 -1.40 16.09 6.81
C TRP A 338 -1.59 17.39 6.05
N ALA A 339 -2.47 18.27 6.54
CA ALA A 339 -2.82 19.49 5.82
C ALA A 339 -1.63 20.50 5.75
N SER A 340 -1.04 20.66 4.56
CA SER A 340 -0.11 21.75 4.18
C SER A 340 -0.87 22.95 3.61
N ILE A 341 -1.76 22.72 2.64
CA ILE A 341 -2.60 23.72 1.98
C ILE A 341 -4.08 23.46 2.27
N GLY A 342 -4.81 24.44 2.81
CA GLY A 342 -6.25 24.33 3.09
C GLY A 342 -6.59 23.67 4.44
N ASP A 343 -7.85 23.80 4.83
CA ASP A 343 -8.34 23.48 6.17
C ASP A 343 -8.45 21.96 6.41
N ILE A 344 -8.41 21.55 7.68
CA ILE A 344 -8.58 20.14 8.09
C ILE A 344 -10.08 19.84 8.14
N THR A 345 -10.67 19.61 6.97
CA THR A 345 -12.10 19.33 6.84
C THR A 345 -12.33 18.13 5.94
N GLU A 346 -13.50 17.52 6.05
CA GLU A 346 -13.91 16.42 5.19
C GLU A 346 -13.90 16.81 3.69
N ALA A 347 -14.19 18.08 3.38
CA ALA A 347 -14.17 18.61 2.01
C ALA A 347 -12.77 18.65 1.40
N ASN A 348 -11.73 18.82 2.23
CA ASN A 348 -10.33 18.85 1.82
C ASN A 348 -9.63 17.48 1.95
N CYS A 349 -10.26 16.52 2.63
CA CYS A 349 -9.73 15.18 2.78
C CYS A 349 -9.64 14.50 1.41
N HIS A 350 -8.52 13.84 1.13
CA HIS A 350 -8.33 13.09 -0.11
C HIS A 350 -9.12 11.76 -0.03
N PRO A 351 -9.60 11.20 -1.16
CA PRO A 351 -9.44 11.70 -2.53
C PRO A 351 -10.33 12.90 -2.87
N LEU A 352 -9.95 13.69 -3.86
CA LEU A 352 -10.76 14.76 -4.46
C LEU A 352 -11.29 14.32 -5.83
N ASP A 353 -12.40 14.91 -6.29
CA ASP A 353 -13.05 14.56 -7.54
C ASP A 353 -13.09 15.69 -8.58
N ASN A 354 -13.56 15.38 -9.79
CA ASN A 354 -13.83 16.32 -10.88
C ASN A 354 -15.24 16.95 -10.82
N THR A 355 -15.96 16.91 -9.69
CA THR A 355 -17.32 17.49 -9.60
C THR A 355 -17.27 19.02 -9.72
N PRO A 356 -17.97 19.63 -10.70
CA PRO A 356 -18.14 21.08 -10.79
C PRO A 356 -19.17 21.56 -9.75
N THR A 357 -19.10 22.84 -9.41
CA THR A 357 -20.08 23.51 -8.55
C THR A 357 -21.39 23.76 -9.31
N ASP A 358 -21.31 24.19 -10.58
CA ASP A 358 -22.49 24.26 -11.45
C ASP A 358 -22.88 22.86 -11.93
N THR A 359 -23.99 22.35 -11.41
CA THR A 359 -24.52 21.01 -11.71
C THR A 359 -24.98 20.84 -13.16
N LYS A 360 -25.07 21.93 -13.93
CA LYS A 360 -25.36 21.87 -15.37
C LYS A 360 -24.14 21.53 -16.21
N ILE A 361 -22.93 21.66 -15.65
CA ILE A 361 -21.70 21.31 -16.34
C ILE A 361 -21.55 19.79 -16.31
N PRO A 362 -21.59 19.10 -17.46
CA PRO A 362 -21.40 17.67 -17.49
C PRO A 362 -19.95 17.32 -17.13
N ARG A 363 -19.78 16.17 -16.48
CA ARG A 363 -18.48 15.53 -16.29
C ARG A 363 -18.25 14.46 -17.34
N SER A 364 -16.99 14.22 -17.66
CA SER A 364 -16.58 13.15 -18.57
C SER A 364 -16.71 11.77 -17.93
N GLY A 365 -16.45 11.67 -16.62
CA GLY A 365 -16.57 10.44 -15.84
C GLY A 365 -16.30 10.68 -14.35
N ILE A 366 -16.04 9.62 -13.59
CA ILE A 366 -15.59 9.65 -12.21
C ILE A 366 -14.06 9.70 -12.22
N ILE A 367 -13.47 10.77 -11.70
CA ILE A 367 -12.01 10.91 -11.54
C ILE A 367 -11.75 11.19 -10.07
N HIS A 368 -11.12 10.26 -9.36
CA HIS A 368 -10.73 10.44 -7.96
C HIS A 368 -9.20 10.45 -7.84
N VAL A 369 -8.67 11.43 -7.14
CA VAL A 369 -7.22 11.61 -6.99
C VAL A 369 -6.79 11.80 -5.55
N CYS A 370 -5.60 11.30 -5.22
CA CYS A 370 -4.88 11.61 -3.99
C CYS A 370 -3.56 12.28 -4.35
N LEU A 371 -3.18 13.31 -3.58
CA LEU A 371 -1.90 14.00 -3.68
C LEU A 371 -1.14 13.84 -2.37
N ASN A 372 0.15 13.54 -2.47
CA ASN A 372 1.14 13.73 -1.42
C ASN A 372 2.19 14.72 -1.93
N GLY A 373 2.54 15.71 -1.13
CA GLY A 373 3.21 16.94 -1.57
C GLY A 373 2.24 18.06 -1.92
N ASP A 374 2.76 19.10 -2.55
CA ASP A 374 2.04 20.35 -2.84
C ASP A 374 2.14 20.69 -4.35
N ILE A 375 1.13 21.37 -4.87
CA ILE A 375 1.18 22.02 -6.19
C ILE A 375 1.49 23.51 -5.99
N ASP A 376 2.72 23.93 -6.27
CA ASP A 376 3.19 25.28 -5.95
C ASP A 376 2.43 26.37 -6.71
N ASN A 377 2.00 26.10 -7.94
CA ASN A 377 1.28 27.03 -8.82
C ASN A 377 -0.26 26.88 -8.75
N TYR A 378 -0.81 26.35 -7.65
CA TYR A 378 -2.25 26.08 -7.54
C TYR A 378 -3.13 27.35 -7.59
N LEU A 379 -2.62 28.51 -7.16
CA LEU A 379 -3.37 29.77 -7.18
C LEU A 379 -3.57 30.28 -8.60
N GLU A 380 -2.54 30.17 -9.45
CA GLU A 380 -2.60 30.48 -10.87
C GLU A 380 -3.60 29.56 -11.58
N LEU A 381 -3.49 28.25 -11.37
CA LEU A 381 -4.39 27.24 -11.94
C LEU A 381 -5.85 27.47 -11.50
N LYS A 382 -6.07 27.79 -10.22
CA LYS A 382 -7.39 28.15 -9.70
C LYS A 382 -7.95 29.40 -10.36
N THR A 383 -7.13 30.45 -10.49
CA THR A 383 -7.57 31.71 -11.10
C THR A 383 -7.98 31.49 -12.56
N GLU A 384 -7.21 30.71 -13.31
CA GLU A 384 -7.52 30.35 -14.70
C GLU A 384 -8.80 29.51 -14.80
N TYR A 385 -8.94 28.48 -13.96
CA TYR A 385 -10.14 27.63 -13.93
C TYR A 385 -11.39 28.46 -13.65
N GLU A 386 -11.35 29.31 -12.62
CA GLU A 386 -12.50 30.12 -12.20
C GLU A 386 -12.87 31.24 -13.17
N ALA A 387 -11.91 31.71 -13.99
CA ALA A 387 -12.16 32.71 -15.01
C ALA A 387 -12.82 32.11 -16.26
N ARG A 388 -12.56 30.83 -16.56
CA ARG A 388 -12.94 30.19 -17.83
C ARG A 388 -14.07 29.18 -17.73
N TYR A 389 -14.21 28.51 -16.58
CA TYR A 389 -15.07 27.32 -16.46
C TYR A 389 -16.11 27.43 -15.37
N ASP A 390 -15.71 27.36 -14.10
CA ASP A 390 -16.63 27.31 -12.95
C ASP A 390 -15.93 27.74 -11.66
N LYS A 391 -16.68 28.03 -10.60
CA LYS A 391 -16.13 28.31 -9.28
C LYS A 391 -15.79 27.01 -8.54
N ILE A 392 -14.71 27.02 -7.77
CA ILE A 392 -14.44 25.94 -6.82
C ILE A 392 -15.30 26.17 -5.58
N HIS A 393 -15.94 25.11 -5.08
CA HIS A 393 -16.80 25.22 -3.90
C HIS A 393 -16.00 25.80 -2.71
N PRO A 394 -16.51 26.82 -1.97
CA PRO A 394 -15.73 27.55 -0.97
C PRO A 394 -15.16 26.71 0.18
N GLN A 395 -15.77 25.58 0.50
CA GLN A 395 -15.27 24.64 1.52
C GLN A 395 -14.07 23.80 1.07
N ILE A 396 -13.75 23.79 -0.23
CA ILE A 396 -12.60 23.09 -0.78
C ILE A 396 -11.46 24.12 -0.95
N THR A 397 -10.52 24.08 -0.02
CA THR A 397 -9.39 25.00 0.10
C THR A 397 -8.04 24.33 -0.20
N THR A 398 -8.01 23.02 -0.45
CA THR A 398 -6.81 22.29 -0.91
C THR A 398 -6.53 22.46 -2.39
N ASP A 399 -5.25 22.57 -2.72
CA ASP A 399 -4.65 22.51 -4.05
C ASP A 399 -5.00 21.23 -4.85
N THR A 400 -5.12 20.08 -4.18
CA THR A 400 -5.47 18.78 -4.79
C THR A 400 -6.71 18.81 -5.68
N LYS A 401 -7.68 19.69 -5.41
CA LYS A 401 -8.90 19.83 -6.23
C LYS A 401 -8.60 20.29 -7.66
N LEU A 402 -7.46 20.95 -7.90
CA LEU A 402 -7.08 21.38 -9.24
C LEU A 402 -6.65 20.22 -10.14
N ILE A 403 -6.12 19.13 -9.57
CA ILE A 403 -5.69 17.95 -10.34
C ILE A 403 -6.83 17.35 -11.17
N PRO A 404 -7.95 16.89 -10.58
CA PRO A 404 -9.03 16.26 -11.34
C PRO A 404 -9.74 17.26 -12.26
N LEU A 405 -9.70 18.56 -11.94
CA LEU A 405 -10.27 19.61 -12.79
C LEU A 405 -9.41 19.87 -14.03
N GLN A 406 -8.07 19.84 -13.93
CA GLN A 406 -7.21 19.94 -15.11
C GLN A 406 -7.27 18.69 -15.99
N ILE A 407 -7.40 17.51 -15.39
CA ILE A 407 -7.65 16.29 -16.16
C ILE A 407 -8.98 16.40 -16.92
N GLU A 408 -10.05 16.87 -16.26
CA GLU A 408 -11.35 17.12 -16.90
C GLU A 408 -11.25 18.17 -18.02
N HIS A 409 -10.44 19.22 -17.84
CA HIS A 409 -10.17 20.21 -18.88
C HIS A 409 -9.59 19.55 -20.14
N HIS A 410 -8.53 18.74 -19.99
CA HIS A 410 -7.89 18.07 -21.12
C HIS A 410 -8.78 17.01 -21.78
N LEU A 411 -9.62 16.32 -21.02
CA LEU A 411 -10.65 15.43 -21.58
C LEU A 411 -11.63 16.21 -22.48
N LYS A 412 -12.08 17.39 -22.03
CA LYS A 412 -12.99 18.26 -22.79
C LYS A 412 -12.37 18.88 -24.03
N THR A 413 -11.04 18.98 -24.10
CA THR A 413 -10.32 19.41 -25.31
C THR A 413 -10.03 18.25 -26.27
N GLY A 414 -10.46 17.02 -25.94
CA GLY A 414 -10.40 15.85 -26.82
C GLY A 414 -9.24 14.89 -26.54
N ALA A 415 -8.49 15.07 -25.46
CA ALA A 415 -7.46 14.11 -25.07
C ALA A 415 -8.08 12.81 -24.53
N ALA A 416 -7.43 11.67 -24.81
CA ALA A 416 -7.75 10.42 -24.12
C ALA A 416 -7.30 10.49 -22.66
N ILE A 417 -7.92 9.70 -21.77
CA ILE A 417 -7.69 9.78 -20.31
C ILE A 417 -6.23 9.72 -19.87
N GLU A 418 -5.42 8.84 -20.47
CA GLU A 418 -3.99 8.74 -20.15
C GLU A 418 -3.21 10.00 -20.56
N GLU A 419 -3.54 10.56 -21.72
CA GLU A 419 -2.93 11.79 -22.21
C GLU A 419 -3.43 13.00 -21.41
N ALA A 420 -4.71 13.03 -21.03
CA ALA A 420 -5.27 14.07 -20.17
C ALA A 420 -4.60 14.08 -18.80
N PHE A 421 -4.36 12.90 -18.21
CA PHE A 421 -3.59 12.76 -16.98
C PHE A 421 -2.16 13.28 -17.15
N ARG A 422 -1.46 12.87 -18.23
CA ARG A 422 -0.09 13.32 -18.51
C ARG A 422 0.01 14.84 -18.71
N LEU A 423 -0.92 15.42 -19.47
CA LEU A 423 -0.96 16.86 -19.72
C LEU A 423 -1.19 17.63 -18.41
N ALA A 424 -2.16 17.19 -17.59
CA ALA A 424 -2.43 17.81 -16.30
C ALA A 424 -1.20 17.78 -15.38
N VAL A 425 -0.57 16.62 -15.17
CA VAL A 425 0.61 16.53 -14.27
C VAL A 425 1.82 17.33 -14.77
N ASN A 426 1.90 17.58 -16.08
CA ASN A 426 2.96 18.39 -16.68
C ASN A 426 2.79 19.90 -16.41
N GLU A 427 1.59 20.35 -16.05
CA GLU A 427 1.30 21.75 -15.69
C GLU A 427 1.61 22.07 -14.23
N PHE A 428 1.82 21.07 -13.38
CA PHE A 428 2.06 21.26 -11.95
C PHE A 428 3.53 21.59 -11.66
N GLU A 429 3.72 22.65 -10.89
CA GLU A 429 5.00 23.05 -10.31
C GLU A 429 5.12 22.50 -8.88
N GLY A 430 6.36 22.30 -8.43
CA GLY A 430 6.66 21.72 -7.12
C GLY A 430 7.02 20.23 -7.15
N SER A 431 6.95 19.60 -5.98
CA SER A 431 7.22 18.18 -5.79
C SER A 431 5.96 17.45 -5.33
N HIS A 432 5.54 16.47 -6.13
CA HIS A 432 4.28 15.78 -5.92
C HIS A 432 4.39 14.28 -6.23
N ALA A 433 3.60 13.51 -5.50
CA ALA A 433 3.23 12.14 -5.77
C ALA A 433 1.70 12.09 -5.89
N ILE A 434 1.19 11.62 -7.03
CA ILE A 434 -0.23 11.61 -7.35
C ILE A 434 -0.67 10.19 -7.65
N SER A 435 -1.81 9.79 -7.09
CA SER A 435 -2.56 8.58 -7.45
C SER A 435 -3.90 8.98 -8.04
N MET A 436 -4.28 8.39 -9.16
CA MET A 436 -5.59 8.55 -9.80
C MET A 436 -6.17 7.20 -10.17
N HIS A 437 -7.46 7.00 -9.86
CA HIS A 437 -8.27 5.97 -10.49
C HIS A 437 -9.57 6.56 -11.05
N THR A 438 -10.10 5.94 -12.10
CA THR A 438 -11.22 6.49 -12.87
C THR A 438 -11.98 5.40 -13.61
N ASP A 439 -13.26 5.62 -13.84
CA ASP A 439 -14.12 4.75 -14.64
C ASP A 439 -13.92 4.92 -16.16
N LEU A 440 -13.19 5.95 -16.59
CA LEU A 440 -12.78 6.15 -17.98
C LEU A 440 -11.68 5.17 -18.42
N ALA A 441 -10.99 4.57 -17.46
CA ALA A 441 -10.03 3.48 -17.63
C ALA A 441 -10.21 2.47 -16.48
N PRO A 442 -11.35 1.77 -16.44
CA PRO A 442 -11.72 0.93 -15.32
C PRO A 442 -10.70 -0.21 -15.15
N GLY A 443 -10.34 -0.51 -13.89
CA GLY A 443 -9.30 -1.48 -13.58
C GLY A 443 -7.87 -0.95 -13.77
N LYS A 444 -7.67 0.35 -14.05
CA LYS A 444 -6.34 0.96 -14.09
C LYS A 444 -6.12 1.92 -12.92
N LEU A 445 -4.86 1.99 -12.49
CA LEU A 445 -4.36 2.94 -11.52
C LEU A 445 -3.22 3.74 -12.15
N PHE A 446 -3.34 5.05 -12.14
CA PHE A 446 -2.36 5.98 -12.67
C PHE A 446 -1.59 6.61 -11.52
N LEU A 447 -0.27 6.60 -11.62
CA LEU A 447 0.65 7.14 -10.65
C LEU A 447 1.54 8.16 -11.35
N ALA A 448 1.81 9.28 -10.70
CA ALA A 448 2.75 10.26 -11.19
C ALA A 448 3.62 10.80 -10.06
N GLN A 449 4.92 10.91 -10.30
CA GLN A 449 5.86 11.53 -9.36
C GLN A 449 6.71 12.58 -10.08
N LYS A 450 6.89 13.74 -9.47
CA LYS A 450 7.83 14.78 -9.91
C LYS A 450 8.57 15.36 -8.72
N GLY A 451 9.86 15.62 -8.90
CA GLY A 451 10.74 16.12 -7.84
C GLY A 451 11.16 15.02 -6.85
N SER A 452 11.94 15.42 -5.85
CA SER A 452 12.60 14.51 -4.89
C SER A 452 12.00 14.57 -3.49
N GLY A 453 11.02 15.44 -3.23
CA GLY A 453 10.41 15.62 -1.91
C GLY A 453 9.37 14.56 -1.57
N GLN A 454 8.89 13.82 -2.57
CA GLN A 454 7.84 12.81 -2.45
C GLN A 454 8.26 11.54 -3.19
N ALA A 455 7.76 10.39 -2.74
CA ALA A 455 8.04 9.10 -3.34
C ALA A 455 6.75 8.32 -3.63
N ILE A 456 6.84 7.42 -4.61
CA ILE A 456 5.90 6.33 -4.83
C ILE A 456 6.69 5.04 -5.04
N PHE A 457 6.29 4.02 -4.30
CA PHE A 457 6.74 2.64 -4.45
C PHE A 457 5.59 1.81 -5.01
N VAL A 458 5.88 0.94 -5.97
CA VAL A 458 4.92 -0.03 -6.49
C VAL A 458 5.37 -1.43 -6.10
N GLY A 459 4.68 -2.02 -5.15
CA GLY A 459 4.79 -3.42 -4.77
C GLY A 459 4.28 -4.35 -5.86
N LEU A 460 5.07 -5.38 -6.14
CA LEU A 460 4.78 -6.44 -7.09
C LEU A 460 4.38 -7.70 -6.31
N ALA A 461 3.07 -7.90 -6.11
CA ALA A 461 2.54 -9.15 -5.57
C ALA A 461 2.15 -10.09 -6.73
N PRO A 462 1.94 -11.39 -6.48
CA PRO A 462 1.69 -12.36 -7.56
C PRO A 462 0.40 -12.08 -8.37
N ASP A 463 -0.62 -11.49 -7.75
CA ASP A 463 -1.94 -11.26 -8.35
C ASP A 463 -2.45 -9.83 -8.15
N HIS A 464 -1.61 -8.92 -7.68
CA HIS A 464 -1.97 -7.51 -7.57
C HIS A 464 -0.74 -6.60 -7.47
N TYR A 465 -0.98 -5.33 -7.77
CA TYR A 465 -0.07 -4.25 -7.42
C TYR A 465 -0.62 -3.49 -6.23
N ILE A 466 0.26 -3.13 -5.31
CA ILE A 466 -0.01 -2.15 -4.26
C ILE A 466 0.97 -0.99 -4.42
N ALA A 467 0.46 0.22 -4.58
CA ALA A 467 1.26 1.42 -4.67
C ALA A 467 1.12 2.21 -3.38
N ALA A 468 2.22 2.64 -2.79
CA ALA A 468 2.19 3.50 -1.62
C ALA A 468 3.28 4.56 -1.69
N SER A 469 3.09 5.68 -0.99
CA SER A 469 4.13 6.71 -0.92
C SER A 469 5.31 6.30 -0.06
N GLU A 470 5.16 5.29 0.80
CA GLU A 470 6.25 4.68 1.56
C GLU A 470 6.22 3.16 1.60
N LEU A 471 7.39 2.54 1.77
CA LEU A 471 7.53 1.07 1.78
C LEU A 471 6.70 0.39 2.87
N TYR A 472 6.47 1.05 4.01
CA TYR A 472 5.60 0.51 5.06
C TYR A 472 4.18 0.22 4.57
N GLY A 473 3.69 0.95 3.56
CA GLY A 473 2.40 0.71 2.92
C GLY A 473 2.41 -0.39 1.84
N VAL A 474 3.54 -1.07 1.62
CA VAL A 474 3.71 -2.13 0.61
C VAL A 474 4.05 -3.48 1.25
N VAL A 475 4.89 -3.46 2.30
CA VAL A 475 5.56 -4.66 2.84
C VAL A 475 4.66 -5.75 3.39
N GLU A 476 3.40 -5.45 3.74
CA GLU A 476 2.43 -6.49 4.13
C GLU A 476 2.02 -7.36 2.95
N GLU A 477 1.88 -6.81 1.74
CA GLU A 477 1.43 -7.60 0.58
C GLU A 477 2.62 -8.22 -0.17
N THR A 478 3.76 -7.53 -0.25
CA THR A 478 4.95 -8.02 -0.96
C THR A 478 6.23 -7.33 -0.51
N ARG A 479 7.37 -8.04 -0.62
CA ARG A 479 8.72 -7.51 -0.39
C ARG A 479 9.37 -6.93 -1.65
N HIS A 480 8.82 -7.26 -2.82
CA HIS A 480 9.37 -6.84 -4.11
C HIS A 480 8.68 -5.58 -4.58
N TYR A 481 9.44 -4.56 -4.96
CA TYR A 481 8.88 -3.29 -5.40
C TYR A 481 9.76 -2.61 -6.43
N ILE A 482 9.18 -1.65 -7.15
CA ILE A 482 9.91 -0.63 -7.90
C ILE A 482 9.71 0.73 -7.24
N LYS A 483 10.71 1.61 -7.36
CA LYS A 483 10.64 3.00 -6.91
C LYS A 483 10.52 3.91 -8.14
N LEU A 484 9.55 4.83 -8.12
CA LEU A 484 9.47 5.86 -9.15
C LEU A 484 10.63 6.87 -9.00
N LYS A 485 11.24 7.21 -10.13
CA LYS A 485 12.38 8.13 -10.34
C LYS A 485 11.89 9.38 -11.08
N GLY A 486 11.12 10.20 -10.39
CA GLY A 486 10.48 11.41 -10.92
C GLY A 486 11.33 12.68 -10.84
N GLU A 487 12.56 12.62 -10.35
CA GLU A 487 13.36 13.79 -9.94
C GLU A 487 13.73 14.69 -11.12
N GLU A 488 14.06 14.12 -12.27
CA GLU A 488 14.54 14.91 -13.43
C GLU A 488 13.41 15.35 -14.36
N LYS A 489 12.59 14.41 -14.83
CA LYS A 489 11.61 14.64 -15.90
C LYS A 489 10.16 14.38 -15.49
N GLY A 490 9.92 14.00 -14.25
CA GLY A 490 8.66 13.42 -13.81
C GLY A 490 8.41 12.04 -14.44
N GLN A 491 7.91 11.09 -13.66
CA GLN A 491 7.60 9.73 -14.13
C GLN A 491 6.12 9.44 -13.92
N ILE A 492 5.50 8.83 -14.93
CA ILE A 492 4.17 8.24 -14.85
C ILE A 492 4.30 6.72 -14.88
N VAL A 493 3.49 6.06 -14.07
CA VAL A 493 3.29 4.61 -14.07
C VAL A 493 1.80 4.33 -14.20
N VAL A 494 1.44 3.40 -15.09
CA VAL A 494 0.07 2.91 -15.26
C VAL A 494 0.06 1.42 -14.94
N LEU A 495 -0.73 1.06 -13.93
CA LEU A 495 -0.96 -0.30 -13.48
C LEU A 495 -2.33 -0.75 -13.97
N ASP A 496 -2.43 -2.00 -14.44
CA ASP A 496 -3.61 -2.48 -15.17
C ASP A 496 -4.04 -3.86 -14.66
N GLN A 497 -5.30 -3.99 -14.25
CA GLN A 497 -5.92 -5.24 -13.84
C GLN A 497 -5.95 -6.27 -14.98
N GLU A 498 -6.07 -5.82 -16.23
CA GLU A 498 -6.05 -6.69 -17.40
C GLU A 498 -4.62 -6.98 -17.91
N GLY A 499 -3.61 -6.42 -17.24
CA GLY A 499 -2.19 -6.61 -17.55
C GLY A 499 -1.65 -7.99 -17.17
N ALA A 500 -0.42 -8.27 -17.62
CA ALA A 500 0.26 -9.54 -17.37
C ALA A 500 0.70 -9.75 -15.91
N GLY A 501 0.64 -8.71 -15.07
CA GLY A 501 1.22 -8.74 -13.73
C GLY A 501 2.74 -8.60 -13.73
N GLY A 502 3.34 -8.69 -12.53
CA GLY A 502 4.79 -8.64 -12.36
C GLY A 502 5.40 -7.32 -12.86
N ILE A 503 6.68 -7.32 -13.21
CA ILE A 503 7.31 -6.09 -13.74
C ILE A 503 6.91 -5.86 -15.21
N GLU A 504 6.63 -6.93 -15.94
CA GLU A 504 6.28 -6.93 -17.36
C GLU A 504 4.92 -6.28 -17.63
N GLY A 505 4.01 -6.29 -16.65
CA GLY A 505 2.72 -5.63 -16.73
C GLY A 505 2.73 -4.15 -16.35
N VAL A 506 3.84 -3.61 -15.85
CA VAL A 506 3.96 -2.19 -15.47
C VAL A 506 4.32 -1.36 -16.70
N ARG A 507 3.45 -0.39 -17.05
CA ARG A 507 3.78 0.60 -18.09
C ARG A 507 4.31 1.87 -17.45
N SER A 508 5.42 2.40 -17.96
CA SER A 508 5.99 3.64 -17.46
C SER A 508 6.55 4.53 -18.57
N PHE A 509 6.48 5.84 -18.35
CA PHE A 509 6.98 6.87 -19.26
C PHE A 509 7.22 8.18 -18.51
N TYR A 510 8.11 9.01 -19.04
CA TYR A 510 8.34 10.36 -18.53
C TYR A 510 7.21 11.30 -18.93
N TYR A 511 7.10 12.46 -18.28
CA TYR A 511 6.05 13.45 -18.60
C TYR A 511 6.16 13.95 -20.04
N ASP A 512 7.34 13.90 -20.67
CA ASP A 512 7.59 14.22 -22.08
C ASP A 512 7.19 13.11 -23.08
N LYS A 513 6.52 12.05 -22.59
CA LYS A 513 6.08 10.83 -23.31
C LYS A 513 7.19 9.82 -23.63
N GLN A 514 8.44 10.07 -23.27
CA GLN A 514 9.49 9.08 -23.51
C GLN A 514 9.22 7.81 -22.69
N PRO A 515 9.10 6.63 -23.31
CA PRO A 515 8.83 5.38 -22.59
C PRO A 515 10.01 4.99 -21.70
N ILE A 516 9.69 4.39 -20.55
CA ILE A 516 10.67 3.82 -19.62
C ILE A 516 10.48 2.31 -19.64
N THR A 517 11.51 1.59 -20.10
CA THR A 517 11.52 0.13 -20.05
C THR A 517 12.00 -0.31 -18.67
N LEU A 518 11.10 -0.92 -17.91
CA LEU A 518 11.43 -1.53 -16.63
C LEU A 518 11.82 -2.99 -16.84
N THR A 519 12.84 -3.43 -16.12
CA THR A 519 13.39 -4.78 -16.18
C THR A 519 13.45 -5.41 -14.79
N ARG A 520 13.84 -6.67 -14.70
CA ARG A 520 14.03 -7.34 -13.40
C ARG A 520 15.11 -6.68 -12.54
N ASP A 521 16.07 -6.00 -13.16
CA ASP A 521 17.13 -5.29 -12.44
C ASP A 521 16.61 -4.01 -11.76
N ASP A 522 15.43 -3.51 -12.14
CA ASP A 522 14.76 -2.40 -11.48
C ASP A 522 13.95 -2.85 -10.25
N VAL A 523 13.73 -4.16 -10.08
CA VAL A 523 12.98 -4.71 -8.94
C VAL A 523 13.90 -4.79 -7.72
N LEU A 524 13.48 -4.11 -6.67
CA LEU A 524 14.16 -4.06 -5.39
C LEU A 524 13.46 -4.99 -4.39
N GLU A 525 14.23 -5.49 -3.43
CA GLU A 525 13.72 -6.28 -2.30
C GLU A 525 13.86 -5.49 -1.00
N SER A 526 12.74 -5.30 -0.31
CA SER A 526 12.71 -4.57 0.96
C SER A 526 13.44 -5.33 2.06
N GLN A 527 14.32 -4.64 2.78
CA GLN A 527 14.92 -5.13 4.02
C GLN A 527 14.00 -4.94 5.24
N ILE A 528 12.94 -4.15 5.07
CA ILE A 528 11.90 -3.92 6.07
C ILE A 528 10.81 -4.96 5.83
N THR A 529 10.35 -5.61 6.90
CA THR A 529 9.19 -6.49 6.89
C THR A 529 8.03 -5.83 7.62
N SER A 530 6.83 -6.41 7.55
CA SER A 530 5.65 -5.87 8.24
C SER A 530 5.64 -6.14 9.76
N ARG A 531 6.63 -6.86 10.30
CA ARG A 531 6.82 -7.20 11.71
C ARG A 531 7.68 -6.16 12.42
#